data_AF-A0A7J7C074-F1
#
_entry.id   AF-A0A7J7C074-F1
#
_cell.length_a   1.000
_cell.length_b   1.000
_cell.length_c   1.000
_cell.angle_alpha   90.00
_cell.angle_beta   90.00
_cell.angle_gamma   90.00
#
_symmetry.space_group_name_H-M   'P 1'
#
loop_
_entity.id
_entity.type
_entity.pdbx_description
1 polymer ?
#
loop_
_entity_poly.entity_id
_entity_poly.type
_entity_poly.pdbx_seq_one_letter_code
_entity_poly.pdbx_strand_id
1 'polypeptide(L)' 'MFIFPKGLVHFQYNADPQKIAQAISAFGSASAGTVSLPTTLFLTNIDDNTLAKSFKTDVTTIQTLKAGLTPKS' A
#
# COMPACT_ATOMS: atom_id res chain seq x y z
N MET A 1 3.83 12.70 18.18
CA MET A 1 3.74 13.59 17.00
C MET A 1 4.76 13.08 15.99
N PHE A 2 4.37 12.96 14.72
CA PHE A 2 5.22 12.43 13.65
C PHE A 2 5.14 13.36 12.44
N ILE A 3 6.23 13.45 11.67
CA ILE A 3 6.28 14.22 10.44
C ILE A 3 6.67 13.27 9.31
N PHE A 4 5.87 13.25 8.24
CA PHE A 4 6.19 12.53 7.03
C PHE A 4 6.63 13.55 5.96
N PRO A 5 7.91 13.55 5.55
CA PRO A 5 8.34 14.39 4.44
C PRO A 5 7.57 14.05 3.16
N LYS A 6 7.31 15.06 2.34
CA LYS A 6 6.55 14.91 1.09
C LYS A 6 7.18 13.85 0.19
N GLY A 7 6.35 12.93 -0.30
CA GLY A 7 6.76 11.89 -1.24
C GLY A 7 7.44 10.67 -0.61
N LEU A 8 7.65 10.64 0.71
CA LEU A 8 8.20 9.47 1.39
C LEU A 8 7.10 8.47 1.76
N VAL A 9 7.42 7.19 1.56
CA VAL A 9 6.58 6.07 1.96
C VAL A 9 6.44 6.05 3.48
N HIS A 10 5.21 5.88 3.95
CA HIS A 10 4.90 5.77 5.38
C HIS A 10 3.66 4.89 5.58
N PHE A 11 3.48 4.38 6.80
CA PHE A 11 2.34 3.54 7.19
C PHE A 11 1.96 3.81 8.65
N GLN A 12 0.76 3.39 9.04
CA GLN A 12 0.33 3.34 10.43
C GLN A 12 -0.12 1.91 10.76
N TYR A 13 0.20 1.43 11.95
CA TYR A 13 -0.18 0.11 12.44
C TYR A 13 -0.63 0.21 13.90
N ASN A 14 -1.81 -0.31 14.20
CA ASN A 14 -2.28 -0.44 15.57
C ASN A 14 -1.80 -1.78 16.14
N ALA A 15 -0.88 -1.73 17.12
CA ALA A 15 -0.29 -2.93 17.71
C ALA A 15 -1.18 -3.58 18.80
N ASP A 16 -2.18 -2.87 19.32
CA ASP A 16 -3.11 -3.40 20.32
C ASP A 16 -4.44 -3.79 19.63
N PRO A 17 -4.73 -5.10 19.47
CA PRO A 17 -5.96 -5.54 18.80
C PRO A 17 -7.22 -5.30 19.63
N GLN A 18 -7.10 -4.99 20.92
CA GLN A 18 -8.24 -4.81 21.83
C GLN A 18 -8.64 -3.34 21.98
N LYS A 19 -7.77 -2.41 21.61
CA LYS A 19 -7.98 -0.98 21.80
C LYS A 19 -7.99 -0.21 20.50
N ILE A 20 -8.92 0.72 20.40
CA ILE A 20 -9.02 1.63 19.26
C ILE A 20 -7.93 2.70 19.38
N ALA A 21 -7.13 2.85 18.33
CA ALA A 21 -6.19 3.96 18.15
C ALA A 21 -6.76 4.96 17.13
N GLN A 22 -6.70 6.25 17.44
CA GLN A 22 -7.13 7.33 16.55
C GLN A 22 -5.98 8.31 16.32
N ALA A 23 -5.79 8.74 15.08
CA ALA A 23 -4.79 9.73 14.70
C ALA A 23 -5.43 10.82 13.83
N ILE A 24 -5.07 12.07 14.09
CA ILE A 24 -5.48 13.23 13.29
C ILE A 24 -4.24 13.73 12.55
N SER A 25 -4.37 13.92 11.24
CA SER A 25 -3.30 14.42 10.37
C SER A 25 -3.70 15.74 9.70
N ALA A 26 -2.69 16.50 9.31
CA ALA A 26 -2.84 17.74 8.54
C ALA A 26 -1.84 17.74 7.39
N PHE A 27 -2.22 18.36 6.27
CA PHE A 27 -1.40 18.44 5.08
C PHE A 27 -1.10 19.90 4.75
N GLY A 28 0.11 20.16 4.25
CA GLY A 28 0.51 21.49 3.78
C GLY A 28 -0.11 21.89 2.43
N SER A 29 -1.08 21.11 1.91
CA SER A 29 -1.77 21.36 0.64
C SER A 29 -3.23 20.92 0.74
N ALA A 30 -4.14 21.71 0.16
CA ALA A 30 -5.56 21.36 0.04
C ALA A 30 -5.82 20.25 -0.99
N SER A 31 -4.85 19.94 -1.86
CA SER A 31 -4.93 18.89 -2.88
C SER A 31 -3.92 17.77 -2.61
N ALA A 32 -3.71 17.43 -1.34
CA ALA A 32 -2.88 16.29 -0.98
C ALA A 32 -3.53 14.98 -1.48
N GLY A 33 -2.91 14.34 -2.47
CA GLY A 33 -3.30 13.02 -2.95
C GLY A 33 -2.62 11.90 -2.16
N THR A 34 -3.18 10.70 -2.23
CA THR A 34 -2.59 9.48 -1.67
C THR A 34 -2.30 8.47 -2.77
N VAL A 35 -1.23 7.70 -2.58
CA VAL A 35 -0.87 6.57 -3.46
C VAL A 35 -0.77 5.33 -2.57
N SER A 36 -1.73 4.42 -2.70
CA SER A 36 -1.69 3.12 -2.02
C SER A 36 -0.74 2.19 -2.75
N LEU A 37 0.39 1.82 -2.13
CA LEU A 37 1.38 0.93 -2.77
C LEU A 37 0.80 -0.44 -3.13
N PRO A 38 0.09 -1.18 -2.25
CA PRO A 38 -0.44 -2.49 -2.60
C PRO A 38 -1.40 -2.43 -3.80
N THR A 39 -2.31 -1.45 -3.80
CA THR A 39 -3.27 -1.24 -4.89
C THR A 39 -2.54 -0.85 -6.19
N THR A 40 -1.61 0.11 -6.12
CA THR A 40 -0.90 0.61 -7.31
C THR A 40 -0.01 -0.45 -7.94
N LEU A 41 0.61 -1.32 -7.14
CA LEU A 41 1.52 -2.36 -7.61
C LEU A 41 0.78 -3.61 -8.12
N PHE A 42 -0.28 -4.04 -7.44
CA PHE A 42 -0.88 -5.36 -7.67
C PHE A 42 -2.30 -5.32 -8.25
N LEU A 43 -3.02 -4.19 -8.15
CA LEU A 43 -4.38 -4.05 -8.70
C LEU A 43 -4.43 -3.12 -9.93
N THR A 44 -3.29 -2.93 -10.59
CA THR A 44 -3.18 -2.20 -11.86
C THR A 44 -2.68 -3.14 -12.96
N ASN A 45 -2.59 -2.63 -14.18
CA ASN A 45 -2.23 -3.41 -15.37
C ASN A 45 -0.71 -3.64 -15.51
N ILE A 46 0.06 -3.66 -14.41
CA ILE A 46 1.47 -4.04 -14.45
C ILE A 46 1.57 -5.55 -14.71
N ASP A 47 2.34 -5.92 -15.71
CA ASP A 47 2.58 -7.30 -16.13
C ASP A 47 3.22 -8.15 -15.01
N ASP A 48 2.75 -9.39 -14.87
CA ASP A 48 3.17 -10.31 -13.81
C ASP A 48 4.66 -10.65 -13.92
N ASN A 49 5.20 -10.79 -15.14
CA ASN A 49 6.62 -11.10 -15.33
C ASN A 49 7.51 -9.92 -14.94
N THR A 50 7.06 -8.71 -15.19
CA THR A 50 7.74 -7.47 -14.78
C THR A 50 7.81 -7.39 -13.25
N LEU A 51 6.68 -7.59 -12.56
CA LEU A 51 6.64 -7.64 -11.10
C LEU A 51 7.51 -8.78 -10.56
N ALA A 52 7.41 -9.99 -11.12
CA ALA A 52 8.20 -11.13 -10.66
C ALA A 52 9.72 -10.85 -10.72
N LYS A 53 10.19 -10.24 -11.82
CA LYS A 53 11.60 -9.81 -11.95
C LYS A 53 11.97 -8.73 -10.94
N SER A 54 11.16 -7.69 -10.78
CA SER A 54 11.43 -6.59 -9.85
C SER A 54 11.49 -7.04 -8.39
N PHE A 55 10.60 -7.96 -8.00
CA PHE A 55 10.51 -8.48 -6.63
C PHE A 55 11.40 -9.72 -6.40
N LYS A 56 12.13 -10.18 -7.41
CA LYS A 56 12.98 -11.39 -7.36
C LYS A 56 12.21 -12.63 -6.88
N THR A 57 11.03 -12.82 -7.45
CA THR A 57 10.11 -13.92 -7.15
C THR A 57 9.57 -14.53 -8.45
N ASP A 58 8.52 -15.35 -8.39
CA ASP A 58 7.86 -15.98 -9.54
C ASP A 58 6.45 -15.41 -9.79
N VAL A 59 5.94 -15.71 -10.99
CA VAL A 59 4.60 -15.27 -11.43
C VAL A 59 3.50 -15.80 -10.51
N THR A 60 3.63 -17.02 -10.00
CA THR A 60 2.64 -17.63 -9.09
C THR A 60 2.51 -16.82 -7.79
N THR A 61 3.63 -16.35 -7.24
CA THR A 61 3.67 -15.50 -6.05
C THR A 61 3.02 -14.15 -6.34
N ILE A 62 3.31 -13.53 -7.49
CA ILE A 62 2.67 -12.28 -7.90
C ILE A 62 1.15 -12.46 -8.04
N GLN A 63 0.69 -13.52 -8.71
CA GLN A 63 -0.73 -13.79 -8.88
C GLN A 63 -1.44 -14.03 -7.54
N THR A 64 -0.76 -14.68 -6.60
CA THR A 64 -1.26 -14.86 -5.22
C THR A 64 -1.43 -13.51 -4.51
N LEU A 65 -0.46 -12.60 -4.64
CA LEU A 65 -0.55 -11.24 -4.08
C LEU A 65 -1.68 -10.43 -4.72
N LYS A 66 -1.85 -10.51 -6.04
CA LYS A 66 -2.97 -9.85 -6.75
C LYS A 66 -4.32 -10.37 -6.25
N ALA A 67 -4.49 -11.70 -6.21
CA ALA A 67 -5.73 -12.34 -5.77
C ALA A 67 -6.10 -12.00 -4.31
N GLY A 68 -5.10 -11.93 -3.42
CA GLY A 68 -5.31 -11.55 -2.02
C GLY A 68 -5.78 -10.10 -1.81
N LEU A 69 -5.60 -9.23 -2.81
CA LEU A 69 -5.98 -7.81 -2.77
C LEU A 69 -7.27 -7.51 -3.55
N THR A 70 -7.73 -8.41 -4.42
CA THR A 70 -8.98 -8.25 -5.16
C THR A 70 -10.18 -8.24 -4.20
N PRO A 71 -11.07 -7.23 -4.26
CA PRO A 71 -12.28 -7.20 -3.44
C PRO A 71 -13.13 -8.46 -3.67
N LYS A 72 -13.67 -9.04 -2.59
CA LYS A 72 -14.65 -10.13 -2.70
C LYS A 72 -15.98 -9.54 -3.19
N SER A 73 -16.46 -10.02 -4.32
CA SER A 73 -17.82 -9.76 -4.83
C SER A 73 -18.89 -10.32 -3.91
#